data_AF-A0A4U8S363-F1
#
_entry.id   AF-A0A4U8S363-F1
#
_cell.length_a   1.000
_cell.length_b   1.000
_cell.length_c   1.000
_cell.angle_alpha   90.00
_cell.angle_beta   90.00
_cell.angle_gamma   90.00
#
_symmetry.space_group_name_H-M   'P 1'
#
loop_
_entity.id
_entity.type
_entity.pdbx_description
1 polymer ?
#
loop_
_entity_poly.entity_id
_entity_poly.type
_entity_poly.pdbx_seq_one_letter_code
_entity_poly.pdbx_strand_id
1 'polypeptide(L)' 'MRYILIIFPLLFCACSTRTITQEVLIPTICTITPPPKPTYTGDVQKDLKNILIYDEMIQRDLHFCTGNKP' A
#
# COMPACT_ATOMS: atom_id res chain seq x y z
N MET A 1 49.10 13.26 -23.17
CA MET A 1 48.10 13.11 -24.25
C MET A 1 47.74 11.64 -24.57
N ARG A 2 48.69 10.69 -24.65
CA ARG A 2 48.39 9.29 -25.06
C ARG A 2 47.46 8.50 -24.12
N TYR A 3 47.56 8.71 -22.80
CA TYR A 3 46.77 7.96 -21.82
C TYR A 3 45.30 8.39 -21.70
N ILE A 4 44.99 9.64 -22.09
CA ILE A 4 43.62 10.19 -21.99
C ILE A 4 42.67 9.49 -22.98
N LEU A 5 43.16 9.14 -24.17
CA LEU A 5 42.41 8.41 -25.19
C LEU A 5 42.01 6.99 -24.77
N ILE A 6 42.74 6.38 -23.83
CA ILE A 6 42.48 5.02 -23.34
C ILE A 6 41.52 5.04 -22.15
N ILE A 7 41.60 6.08 -21.31
CA ILE A 7 40.79 6.21 -20.10
C ILE A 7 39.35 6.68 -20.43
N PHE A 8 39.20 7.52 -21.46
CA PHE A 8 37.90 8.07 -21.86
C PHE A 8 36.83 7.02 -22.21
N PRO A 9 37.08 5.98 -23.04
CA PRO A 9 36.08 4.97 -23.35
C PRO A 9 35.76 4.05 -22.15
N LEU A 10 36.70 3.85 -21.22
CA LEU A 10 36.48 3.03 -20.03
C LEU A 10 35.42 3.63 -19.08
N LEU A 11 35.32 4.97 -19.05
CA LEU A 11 34.32 5.68 -18.25
C LEU A 11 32.88 5.42 -18.73
N PHE A 12 32.68 5.16 -20.03
CA PHE A 12 31.36 4.86 -20.59
C PHE A 12 30.94 3.39 -20.39
N CYS A 13 31.88 2.46 -20.19
CA CYS A 13 31.57 1.06 -19.84
C CYS A 13 31.10 0.88 -18.39
N ALA A 14 31.32 1.87 -17.52
CA ALA A 14 30.91 1.83 -16.12
C ALA A 14 29.45 2.27 -15.89
N CYS A 15 28.74 2.74 -16.92
CA CYS A 15 27.32 3.06 -16.83
C CYS A 15 26.47 1.78 -16.75
N SER A 16 26.18 1.39 -15.51
CA SER A 16 25.35 0.28 -15.03
C SER A 16 24.32 -0.28 -16.02
N THR A 17 24.53 -1.54 -16.43
CA THR A 17 23.56 -2.36 -17.19
C THR A 17 22.63 -3.19 -16.30
N ARG A 18 22.79 -3.12 -14.97
CA ARG A 18 22.06 -3.99 -14.02
C ARG A 18 20.96 -3.20 -13.33
N THR A 19 19.83 -3.04 -14.02
CA THR A 19 18.58 -2.66 -13.36
C THR A 19 18.05 -3.89 -12.61
N ILE A 20 18.21 -3.90 -11.28
CA ILE A 20 17.58 -4.90 -10.42
C ILE A 20 16.11 -4.50 -10.27
N THR A 21 15.23 -5.13 -11.03
CA THR A 21 13.79 -5.05 -10.80
C THR A 21 13.48 -5.82 -9.52
N GLN A 22 12.99 -5.10 -8.51
CA GLN A 22 12.46 -5.70 -7.30
C GLN A 22 10.97 -5.98 -7.52
N GLU A 23 10.54 -7.20 -7.19
CA GLU A 23 9.12 -7.47 -7.10
C GLU A 23 8.55 -6.69 -5.92
N VAL A 24 7.64 -5.78 -6.20
CA VAL A 24 6.91 -5.00 -5.20
C VAL A 24 5.46 -5.44 -5.19
N LEU A 25 4.89 -5.54 -3.99
CA LEU A 25 3.46 -5.80 -3.83
C LEU A 25 2.68 -4.59 -4.35
N ILE A 26 1.88 -4.81 -5.39
CA ILE A 26 0.99 -3.79 -5.92
C ILE A 26 -0.29 -3.83 -5.08
N PRO A 27 -0.70 -2.72 -4.44
CA PRO A 27 -1.93 -2.70 -3.67
C PRO A 27 -3.10 -3.00 -4.61
N THR A 28 -3.73 -4.16 -4.46
CA THR A 28 -4.94 -4.49 -5.18
C THR A 28 -6.09 -3.69 -4.60
N ILE A 29 -6.87 -3.05 -5.48
CA ILE A 29 -8.04 -2.29 -5.04
C ILE A 29 -9.03 -3.28 -4.45
N CYS A 30 -9.40 -3.07 -3.19
CA CYS A 30 -10.43 -3.89 -2.56
C CYS A 30 -11.79 -3.51 -3.13
N THR A 31 -12.56 -4.47 -3.65
CA THR A 31 -13.80 -4.23 -4.40
C THR A 31 -15.02 -3.95 -3.52
N ILE A 32 -14.82 -3.63 -2.25
CA ILE A 32 -15.90 -3.44 -1.26
C ILE A 32 -16.27 -1.97 -1.19
N THR A 33 -17.56 -1.68 -1.11
CA THR A 33 -18.05 -0.33 -0.85
C THR A 33 -17.84 0.01 0.62
N PRO A 34 -17.17 1.13 0.97
CA PRO A 34 -16.94 1.49 2.35
C PRO A 34 -18.27 1.78 3.07
N PRO A 35 -18.46 1.27 4.30
CA PRO A 35 -19.69 1.50 5.06
C PRO A 35 -19.82 2.99 5.44
N PRO A 36 -21.06 3.51 5.53
CA PRO A 36 -21.30 4.88 5.94
C PRO A 36 -20.86 5.08 7.40
N LYS A 37 -20.11 6.17 7.64
CA LYS A 37 -19.64 6.51 8.98
C LYS A 37 -20.85 6.84 9.90
N PRO A 38 -20.90 6.33 11.14
CA PRO A 38 -21.96 6.66 12.07
C PRO A 38 -21.97 8.16 12.38
N THR A 39 -23.16 8.73 12.46
CA THR A 39 -23.37 10.13 12.84
C THR A 39 -23.56 10.23 14.35
N TYR A 40 -23.06 11.32 14.93
CA TYR A 40 -23.26 11.61 16.35
C TYR A 40 -24.71 12.02 16.60
N THR A 41 -25.37 11.36 17.54
CA THR A 41 -26.79 11.60 17.85
C THR A 41 -27.01 12.31 19.19
N GLY A 42 -25.97 12.43 20.03
CA GLY A 42 -26.05 13.08 21.34
C GLY A 42 -26.39 12.13 22.49
N ASP A 43 -26.80 10.90 22.16
CA ASP A 43 -27.04 9.82 23.12
C ASP A 43 -25.82 8.88 23.13
N VAL A 44 -25.02 8.98 24.20
CA VAL A 44 -23.75 8.24 24.34
C VAL A 44 -23.94 6.73 24.22
N GLN A 45 -25.04 6.17 24.74
CA GLN A 45 -25.25 4.73 24.68
C GLN A 45 -25.56 4.28 23.25
N LYS A 46 -26.38 5.06 22.54
CA LYS A 46 -26.72 4.81 21.15
C LYS A 46 -25.53 5.03 20.22
N ASP A 47 -24.77 6.09 20.45
CA ASP A 47 -23.57 6.41 19.67
C ASP A 47 -22.48 5.35 19.86
N LEU A 48 -22.25 4.88 21.10
CA LEU A 48 -21.34 3.79 21.38
C LEU A 48 -21.74 2.51 20.63
N LYS A 49 -23.03 2.16 20.67
CA LYS A 49 -23.53 0.99 19.94
C LYS A 49 -23.29 1.11 18.44
N ASN A 50 -23.56 2.27 17.85
CA ASN A 50 -23.35 2.51 16.42
C ASN A 50 -21.87 2.43 16.04
N ILE A 51 -20.97 2.93 16.90
CA ILE A 51 -19.53 2.84 16.71
C ILE A 51 -19.06 1.38 16.75
N LEU A 52 -19.55 0.59 17.70
CA LEU A 52 -19.17 -0.82 17.80
C LEU A 52 -19.64 -1.63 16.58
N ILE A 53 -20.85 -1.39 16.09
CA ILE A 53 -21.35 -2.01 14.86
C ILE A 53 -20.49 -1.59 13.66
N TYR A 54 -20.11 -0.31 13.58
CA TYR A 54 -19.24 0.18 12.53
C TYR A 54 -17.86 -0.50 12.55
N ASP A 55 -17.28 -0.70 13.73
CA ASP A 55 -16.00 -1.39 13.88
C ASP A 55 -16.08 -2.86 13.44
N GLU A 56 -17.15 -3.57 13.80
CA GLU A 56 -17.36 -4.96 13.35
C GLU A 56 -17.43 -5.07 11.81
N MET A 57 -18.12 -4.13 11.16
CA MET A 57 -18.17 -4.08 9.69
C MET A 57 -16.78 -3.86 9.09
N ILE A 58 -16.02 -2.90 9.62
CA ILE A 58 -14.66 -2.59 9.15
C ILE A 58 -13.73 -3.79 9.34
N GLN A 59 -13.80 -4.48 10.48
CA GLN A 59 -12.99 -5.66 10.73
C GLN A 59 -13.30 -6.79 9.73
N ARG A 60 -14.58 -7.02 9.43
CA ARG A 60 -15.01 -8.01 8.43
C ARG A 60 -14.48 -7.67 7.04
N ASP A 61 -14.62 -6.41 6.63
CA ASP A 61 -14.16 -5.94 5.33
C ASP A 61 -12.64 -6.01 5.21
N LEU A 62 -11.91 -5.64 6.27
CA LEU A 62 -10.46 -5.73 6.31
C LEU A 62 -9.97 -7.18 6.19
N HIS A 63 -10.65 -8.12 6.85
CA HIS A 63 -10.35 -9.55 6.76
C HIS A 63 -10.56 -10.07 5.33
N PHE A 64 -11.63 -9.64 4.65
CA PHE A 64 -11.84 -9.93 3.24
C PHE A 64 -10.73 -9.35 2.35
N CYS A 65 -10.38 -8.07 2.56
CA CYS A 65 -9.38 -7.37 1.75
C CYS A 65 -7.97 -7.92 1.88
N THR A 66 -7.57 -8.27 3.10
CA THR A 66 -6.20 -8.73 3.38
C THR A 66 -6.00 -10.20 3.03
N GLY A 67 -7.09 -10.92 2.72
CA GLY A 67 -7.02 -12.34 2.42
C GLY A 67 -6.46 -13.17 3.58
N ASN A 68 -6.41 -12.61 4.80
CA ASN A 68 -6.16 -13.37 6.00
C ASN A 68 -7.29 -14.40 6.08
N LYS A 69 -6.98 -15.66 5.75
CA LYS A 69 -7.84 -16.77 6.16
C LYS A 69 -7.75 -16.87 7.69
N PRO A 70 -8.83 -17.28 8.37
CA PRO A 70 -8.81 -17.42 9.82
C PRO A 70 -7.65 -18.29 10.32
#